data_AF-A0A368G114-F1
#
_entry.id   AF-A0A368G114-F1
#
_cell.length_a   1.000
_cell.length_b   1.000
_cell.length_c   1.000
_cell.angle_alpha   90.00
_cell.angle_beta   90.00
_cell.angle_gamma   90.00
#
_symmetry.space_group_name_H-M   'P 1'
#
loop_
_entity.id
_entity.type
_entity.pdbx_description
1 polymer ?
#
loop_
_entity_poly.entity_id
_entity_poly.type
_entity_poly.pdbx_seq_one_letter_code
_entity_poly.pdbx_strand_id
1 'polypeptide(L)'
;MFLVVVCLALNALLSTVLIVERQRTMKNSFYAIIILFALTMVVGNLCEIVFGIVIEGVEIHAPGINEASLLIDLIISYFSTILIFFLGLNRFAVFSSPRLNETLMNRKTLRYVLVGALVVSVVISVAVFELSGCKRVFESNVMVDYVENVIFMQISNYVFYAIPLVSSMFYLAVFNSLRRQRADAISSKTKSLLDSAERCSLRQGIWILTTYLVGLLFMIN
;
A
#
# COMPACT_ATOMS: atom_id res chain seq x y z
N MET A 1 -6.10 19.49 3.45
CA MET A 1 -7.42 19.04 3.96
C MET A 1 -8.38 18.51 2.89
N PHE A 2 -8.74 19.26 1.82
CA PHE A 2 -9.71 18.78 0.81
C PHE A 2 -9.34 17.42 0.19
N LEU A 3 -8.07 17.24 -0.20
CA LEU A 3 -7.59 15.99 -0.79
C LEU A 3 -7.72 14.80 0.18
N VAL A 4 -7.42 15.00 1.47
CA VAL A 4 -7.54 13.98 2.53
C VAL A 4 -9.00 13.55 2.70
N VAL A 5 -9.95 14.50 2.66
CA VAL A 5 -11.39 14.21 2.76
C VAL A 5 -11.88 13.43 1.54
N VAL A 6 -11.43 13.81 0.33
CA VAL A 6 -11.76 13.06 -0.90
C VAL A 6 -11.17 11.65 -0.86
N CYS A 7 -9.91 11.50 -0.44
CA CYS A 7 -9.26 10.21 -0.26
C CYS A 7 -9.99 9.35 0.77
N LEU A 8 -10.42 9.92 1.88
CA LEU A 8 -11.22 9.24 2.90
C LEU A 8 -12.54 8.73 2.31
N ALA A 9 -13.30 9.61 1.64
CA ALA A 9 -14.59 9.27 1.06
C ALA A 9 -14.47 8.14 0.02
N LEU A 10 -13.49 8.24 -0.88
CA LEU A 10 -13.26 7.23 -1.91
C LEU A 10 -12.84 5.88 -1.32
N ASN A 11 -11.90 5.87 -0.36
CA ASN A 11 -11.44 4.62 0.26
C ASN A 11 -12.51 3.99 1.17
N ALA A 12 -13.34 4.80 1.84
CA ALA A 12 -14.46 4.31 2.64
C ALA A 12 -15.55 3.69 1.75
N LEU A 13 -15.89 4.34 0.63
CA LEU A 13 -16.83 3.81 -0.36
C LEU A 13 -16.31 2.50 -0.95
N LEU A 14 -15.04 2.47 -1.38
CA LEU A 14 -14.39 1.28 -1.92
C LEU A 14 -14.41 0.13 -0.89
N SER A 15 -14.01 0.41 0.35
CA SER A 15 -14.02 -0.58 1.43
C SER A 15 -15.43 -1.14 1.67
N THR A 16 -16.44 -0.28 1.69
CA THR A 16 -17.84 -0.67 1.90
C THR A 16 -18.33 -1.58 0.78
N VAL A 17 -18.13 -1.16 -0.48
CA VAL A 17 -18.51 -1.96 -1.66
C VAL A 17 -17.81 -3.33 -1.63
N LEU A 18 -16.50 -3.35 -1.36
CA LEU A 18 -15.74 -4.59 -1.33
C LEU A 18 -16.13 -5.52 -0.18
N ILE A 19 -16.46 -4.98 1.00
CA ILE A 19 -16.92 -5.80 2.14
C ILE A 19 -18.28 -6.43 1.83
N VAL A 20 -19.21 -5.65 1.27
CA VAL A 20 -20.55 -6.12 0.88
C VAL A 20 -20.45 -7.18 -0.23
N GLU A 21 -19.67 -6.93 -1.29
CA GLU A 21 -19.50 -7.85 -2.41
C GLU A 21 -18.67 -9.08 -2.05
N ARG A 22 -17.71 -8.96 -1.11
CA ARG A 22 -16.94 -10.10 -0.60
C ARG A 22 -17.81 -11.13 0.10
N GLN A 23 -18.85 -10.70 0.81
CA GLN A 23 -19.79 -11.63 1.44
C GLN A 23 -20.63 -12.39 0.39
N ARG A 24 -20.83 -11.80 -0.80
CA ARG A 24 -21.70 -12.35 -1.84
C ARG A 24 -20.96 -13.21 -2.87
N THR A 25 -19.82 -12.75 -3.40
CA THR A 25 -19.24 -13.33 -4.62
C THR A 25 -17.70 -13.42 -4.61
N MET A 26 -17.00 -12.60 -3.82
CA MET A 26 -15.55 -12.41 -3.98
C MET A 26 -14.70 -13.03 -2.85
N LYS A 27 -14.56 -14.35 -2.84
CA LYS A 27 -13.73 -15.10 -1.86
C LYS A 27 -12.22 -15.09 -2.14
N ASN A 28 -11.77 -14.38 -3.17
CA ASN A 28 -10.37 -14.38 -3.62
C ASN A 28 -9.44 -13.62 -2.65
N SER A 29 -8.20 -14.10 -2.50
CA SER A 29 -7.14 -13.49 -1.68
C SER A 29 -6.81 -12.06 -2.13
N PHE A 30 -6.91 -11.78 -3.43
CA PHE A 30 -6.74 -10.45 -4.00
C PHE A 30 -7.59 -9.38 -3.29
N TYR A 31 -8.89 -9.63 -3.16
CA TYR A 31 -9.83 -8.69 -2.54
C TYR A 31 -9.60 -8.53 -1.05
N ALA A 32 -9.07 -9.55 -0.37
CA ALA A 32 -8.69 -9.44 1.04
C ALA A 32 -7.57 -8.41 1.23
N ILE A 33 -6.57 -8.40 0.34
CA ILE A 33 -5.45 -7.46 0.37
C ILE A 33 -5.96 -6.04 0.02
N ILE A 34 -6.81 -5.90 -1.00
CA ILE A 34 -7.38 -4.58 -1.35
C ILE A 34 -8.22 -4.00 -0.23
N ILE A 35 -9.10 -4.79 0.41
CA ILE A 35 -9.90 -4.31 1.54
C ILE A 35 -8.98 -3.83 2.66
N LEU A 36 -7.93 -4.59 2.98
CA LEU A 36 -7.00 -4.20 4.02
C LEU A 36 -6.24 -2.91 3.67
N PHE A 37 -5.84 -2.76 2.41
CA PHE A 37 -5.21 -1.54 1.91
C PHE A 37 -6.16 -0.34 2.03
N ALA A 38 -7.39 -0.46 1.53
CA ALA A 38 -8.38 0.61 1.58
C ALA A 38 -8.75 1.00 3.02
N LEU A 39 -8.88 0.02 3.93
CA LEU A 39 -9.11 0.28 5.36
C LEU A 39 -7.91 0.98 6.01
N THR A 40 -6.68 0.60 5.65
CA THR A 40 -5.45 1.26 6.14
C THR A 40 -5.45 2.73 5.73
N MET A 41 -5.81 3.04 4.47
CA MET A 41 -5.94 4.42 4.00
C MET A 41 -7.07 5.18 4.70
N VAL A 42 -8.20 4.55 4.99
CA VAL A 42 -9.30 5.15 5.77
C VAL A 42 -8.81 5.53 7.17
N VAL A 43 -8.14 4.61 7.86
CA VAL A 43 -7.60 4.86 9.21
C VAL A 43 -6.59 6.00 9.17
N GLY A 44 -5.67 6.01 8.19
CA GLY A 44 -4.69 7.08 8.05
C GLY A 44 -5.31 8.46 7.85
N ASN A 45 -6.22 8.57 6.88
CA ASN A 45 -6.90 9.84 6.61
C ASN A 45 -7.74 10.32 7.82
N LEU A 46 -8.36 9.38 8.57
CA LEU A 46 -9.06 9.72 9.81
C LEU A 46 -8.10 10.22 10.88
N CYS A 47 -6.97 9.54 11.08
CA CYS A 47 -5.93 9.98 12.02
C CYS A 47 -5.42 11.39 11.65
N GLU A 48 -5.10 11.63 10.38
CA GLU A 48 -4.64 12.94 9.91
C GLU A 48 -5.66 14.05 10.18
N ILE A 49 -6.94 13.81 9.89
CA ILE A 49 -8.02 14.77 10.19
C ILE A 49 -8.16 15.00 11.70
N VAL A 50 -8.15 13.92 12.50
CA VAL A 50 -8.30 14.03 13.96
C VAL A 50 -7.12 14.79 14.56
N PHE A 51 -5.88 14.47 14.19
CA PHE A 51 -4.71 15.18 14.69
C PHE A 51 -4.69 16.64 14.23
N GLY A 52 -5.04 16.92 12.98
CA GLY A 52 -5.21 18.29 12.49
C GLY A 52 -6.22 19.09 13.31
N ILE A 53 -7.39 18.52 13.58
CA ILE A 53 -8.44 19.18 14.40
C ILE A 53 -7.98 19.36 15.85
N VAL A 54 -7.33 18.36 16.46
CA VAL A 54 -6.91 18.43 17.86
C VAL A 54 -5.81 19.48 18.06
N ILE A 55 -4.87 19.56 17.13
CA ILE A 55 -3.70 20.42 17.26
C ILE A 55 -4.01 21.86 16.83
N GLU A 56 -4.74 22.07 15.72
CA GLU A 56 -5.09 23.42 15.25
C GLU A 56 -6.43 23.92 15.80
N GLY A 57 -7.44 23.04 15.84
CA GLY A 57 -8.79 23.42 16.21
C GLY A 57 -9.00 23.58 17.72
N VAL A 58 -8.25 22.82 18.53
CA VAL A 58 -8.35 22.82 20.01
C VAL A 58 -7.07 23.35 20.68
N GLU A 59 -6.04 23.69 19.90
CA GLU A 59 -4.74 24.24 20.37
C GLU A 59 -4.03 23.35 21.42
N ILE A 60 -4.25 22.03 21.38
CA ILE A 60 -3.59 21.10 22.29
C ILE A 60 -2.21 20.73 21.72
N HIS A 61 -1.20 21.52 22.10
CA HIS A 61 0.19 21.29 21.73
C HIS A 61 0.92 20.36 22.72
N ALA A 62 0.41 19.13 22.86
CA ALA A 62 1.10 18.12 23.67
C ALA A 62 2.13 17.37 22.81
N PRO A 63 3.41 17.29 23.24
CA PRO A 63 4.48 16.66 22.45
C PRO A 63 4.16 15.20 22.08
N GLY A 64 3.53 14.46 23.00
CA GLY A 64 3.13 13.07 22.73
C GLY A 64 2.08 12.91 21.61
N ILE A 65 1.26 13.94 21.32
CA ILE A 65 0.29 13.87 20.21
C ILE A 65 1.01 14.00 18.87
N ASN A 66 2.00 14.90 18.78
CA ASN A 66 2.80 15.08 17.56
C ASN A 66 3.64 13.85 17.24
N GLU A 67 4.26 13.26 18.27
CA GLU A 67 5.05 12.03 18.13
C GLU A 67 4.18 10.84 17.71
N ALA A 68 3.00 10.67 18.34
CA ALA A 68 2.05 9.63 17.98
C ALA A 68 1.53 9.80 16.55
N SER A 69 1.22 11.04 16.14
CA SER A 69 0.80 11.37 14.77
C SER A 69 1.85 10.94 13.74
N LEU A 70 3.12 11.30 13.97
CA LEU A 70 4.21 10.94 13.07
C LEU A 70 4.45 9.43 13.01
N LEU A 71 4.40 8.75 14.16
CA LEU A 71 4.58 7.31 14.22
C LEU A 71 3.47 6.57 13.48
N ILE A 72 2.21 7.00 13.61
CA ILE A 72 1.08 6.44 12.87
C ILE A 72 1.27 6.60 11.36
N ASP A 73 1.69 7.78 10.91
CA ASP A 73 1.94 8.02 9.48
C ASP A 73 3.03 7.12 8.92
N LEU A 74 4.13 6.93 9.66
CA LEU A 74 5.19 6.00 9.28
C LEU A 74 4.68 4.56 9.18
N ILE A 75 3.93 4.09 10.19
CA ILE A 75 3.35 2.73 10.20
C ILE A 75 2.45 2.54 8.98
N ILE A 76 1.56 3.49 8.71
CA ILE A 76 0.60 3.44 7.61
C ILE A 76 1.32 3.46 6.26
N SER A 77 2.34 4.30 6.11
CA SER A 77 3.15 4.39 4.89
C SER A 77 3.89 3.08 4.59
N TYR A 78 4.60 2.53 5.59
CA TYR A 78 5.35 1.28 5.44
C TYR A 78 4.44 0.09 5.23
N PHE A 79 3.32 0.01 5.96
CA PHE A 79 2.37 -1.08 5.79
C PHE A 79 1.69 -1.04 4.42
N SER A 80 1.26 0.15 3.96
CA SER A 80 0.65 0.34 2.64
C SER A 80 1.59 -0.06 1.51
N THR A 81 2.87 0.28 1.63
CA THR A 81 3.92 -0.13 0.70
C THR A 81 4.05 -1.65 0.60
N ILE A 82 4.06 -2.34 1.75
CA ILE A 82 4.11 -3.81 1.81
C ILE A 82 2.83 -4.43 1.22
N LEU A 83 1.66 -3.84 1.46
CA LEU A 83 0.40 -4.31 0.86
C LEU A 83 0.41 -4.20 -0.68
N ILE A 84 0.98 -3.13 -1.23
CA ILE A 84 1.15 -2.95 -2.69
C ILE A 84 2.07 -4.04 -3.26
N PHE A 85 3.11 -4.43 -2.54
CA PHE A 85 3.93 -5.58 -2.91
C PHE A 85 3.11 -6.88 -2.91
N PHE A 86 2.30 -7.12 -1.87
CA PHE A 86 1.44 -8.30 -1.83
C PHE A 86 0.38 -8.33 -2.93
N LEU A 87 -0.12 -7.18 -3.39
CA LEU A 87 -1.03 -7.11 -4.54
C LEU A 87 -0.34 -7.59 -5.84
N GLY A 88 0.89 -7.14 -6.09
CA GLY A 88 1.69 -7.60 -7.23
C GLY A 88 2.02 -9.08 -7.14
N LEU A 89 2.47 -9.52 -5.95
CA LEU A 89 2.82 -10.92 -5.69
C LEU A 89 1.60 -11.84 -5.82
N ASN A 90 0.42 -11.42 -5.39
CA ASN A 90 -0.82 -12.19 -5.51
C ASN A 90 -1.17 -12.45 -6.99
N ARG A 91 -1.06 -11.43 -7.84
CA ARG A 91 -1.28 -11.61 -9.29
C ARG A 91 -0.26 -12.54 -9.91
N PHE A 92 1.01 -12.40 -9.53
CA PHE A 92 2.05 -13.32 -9.98
C PHE A 92 1.79 -14.76 -9.54
N ALA A 93 1.40 -14.97 -8.29
CA ALA A 93 1.05 -16.29 -7.77
C ALA A 93 -0.08 -16.92 -8.59
N VAL A 94 -1.16 -16.18 -8.84
CA VAL A 94 -2.33 -16.69 -9.57
C VAL A 94 -2.00 -17.06 -11.02
N PHE A 95 -1.25 -16.23 -11.74
CA PHE A 95 -1.05 -16.41 -13.18
C PHE A 95 0.26 -17.07 -13.58
N SER A 96 1.26 -17.11 -12.70
CA SER A 96 2.62 -17.53 -13.06
C SER A 96 3.18 -18.62 -12.14
N SER A 97 2.70 -18.75 -10.90
CA SER A 97 3.25 -19.71 -9.94
C SER A 97 2.17 -20.35 -9.05
N PRO A 98 1.57 -21.48 -9.50
CA PRO A 98 0.53 -22.20 -8.75
C PRO A 98 0.98 -22.59 -7.34
N ARG A 99 2.25 -22.99 -7.18
CA ARG A 99 2.82 -23.34 -5.87
C ARG A 99 2.76 -22.17 -4.88
N LEU A 100 3.07 -20.96 -5.33
CA LEU A 100 3.06 -19.76 -4.49
C LEU A 100 1.62 -19.35 -4.14
N ASN A 101 0.67 -19.62 -5.04
CA ASN A 101 -0.75 -19.40 -4.78
C ASN A 101 -1.27 -20.36 -3.69
N GLU A 102 -0.90 -21.64 -3.74
CA GLU A 102 -1.34 -22.65 -2.79
C GLU A 102 -0.70 -22.48 -1.39
N THR A 103 0.57 -22.09 -1.32
CA THR A 103 1.28 -21.93 -0.04
C THR A 103 0.97 -20.59 0.62
N LEU A 104 1.24 -19.48 -0.09
CA LEU A 104 1.23 -18.13 0.47
C LEU A 104 -0.15 -17.47 0.39
N MET A 105 -0.87 -17.66 -0.73
CA MET A 105 -2.16 -17.00 -0.98
C MET A 105 -3.36 -17.77 -0.42
N ASN A 106 -3.12 -18.87 0.31
CA ASN A 106 -4.13 -19.53 1.11
C ASN A 106 -4.64 -18.58 2.20
N ARG A 107 -5.96 -18.56 2.42
CA ARG A 107 -6.64 -17.64 3.35
C ARG A 107 -6.03 -17.63 4.76
N LYS A 108 -5.65 -18.80 5.30
CA LYS A 108 -5.04 -18.89 6.65
C LYS A 108 -3.63 -18.31 6.65
N THR A 109 -2.78 -18.77 5.74
CA THR A 109 -1.39 -18.31 5.62
C THR A 109 -1.33 -16.82 5.34
N LEU A 110 -2.12 -16.33 4.38
CA LEU A 110 -2.18 -14.92 4.02
C LEU A 110 -2.54 -14.04 5.23
N ARG A 111 -3.49 -14.47 6.08
CA ARG A 111 -3.83 -13.71 7.29
C ARG A 111 -2.64 -13.59 8.24
N TYR A 112 -1.91 -14.68 8.48
CA TYR A 112 -0.72 -14.64 9.33
C TYR A 112 0.39 -13.79 8.73
N VAL A 113 0.61 -13.88 7.42
CA VAL A 113 1.60 -13.08 6.70
C VAL A 113 1.26 -11.59 6.76
N LEU A 114 -0.01 -11.22 6.59
CA LEU A 114 -0.46 -9.83 6.68
C LEU A 114 -0.35 -9.26 8.10
N VAL A 115 -0.65 -10.06 9.13
CA VAL A 115 -0.44 -9.66 10.53
C VAL A 115 1.06 -9.50 10.82
N GLY A 116 1.88 -10.44 10.36
CA GLY A 116 3.33 -10.35 10.47
C GLY A 116 3.89 -9.11 9.77
N ALA A 117 3.39 -8.78 8.58
CA ALA A 117 3.75 -7.56 7.86
C ALA A 117 3.39 -6.30 8.64
N LEU A 118 2.21 -6.25 9.27
CA LEU A 118 1.82 -5.12 10.12
C LEU A 118 2.77 -4.97 11.33
N VAL A 119 3.09 -6.07 12.00
CA VAL A 119 4.04 -6.06 13.13
C VAL A 119 5.42 -5.57 12.68
N VAL A 120 5.91 -6.04 11.52
CA VAL A 120 7.18 -5.58 10.94
C VAL A 120 7.12 -4.08 10.62
N SER A 121 6.03 -3.58 10.05
CA SER A 121 5.85 -2.14 9.82
C SER A 121 5.94 -1.34 11.11
N VAL A 122 5.27 -1.80 12.19
CA VAL A 122 5.34 -1.15 13.50
C VAL A 122 6.77 -1.11 14.03
N VAL A 123 7.47 -2.25 14.03
CA VAL A 123 8.85 -2.34 14.52
C VAL A 123 9.78 -1.43 13.74
N ILE A 124 9.69 -1.43 12.40
CA ILE A 124 10.55 -0.58 11.57
C ILE A 124 10.22 0.90 11.77
N SER A 125 8.94 1.28 11.87
CA SER A 125 8.55 2.67 12.12
C SER A 125 9.08 3.18 13.45
N VAL A 126 8.98 2.39 14.53
CA VAL A 126 9.55 2.76 15.84
C VAL A 126 11.07 2.88 15.75
N ALA A 127 11.74 1.93 15.10
CA ALA A 127 13.19 1.99 14.93
C ALA A 127 13.64 3.24 14.15
N VAL A 128 12.96 3.56 13.04
CA VAL A 128 13.27 4.76 12.24
C VAL A 128 12.98 6.03 13.02
N PHE A 129 11.86 6.09 13.74
CA PHE A 129 11.48 7.24 14.55
C PHE A 129 12.53 7.55 15.62
N GLU A 130 12.92 6.55 16.42
CA GLU A 130 13.91 6.68 17.49
C GLU A 130 15.33 6.98 16.95
N LEU A 131 15.77 6.25 15.91
CA LEU A 131 17.13 6.40 15.37
C LEU A 131 17.34 7.70 14.59
N SER A 132 16.28 8.25 14.00
CA SER A 132 16.37 9.46 13.18
C SER A 132 16.12 10.75 14.00
N GLY A 133 15.67 10.62 15.25
CA GLY A 133 15.32 11.77 16.09
C GLY A 133 14.18 12.60 15.48
N CYS A 134 13.18 11.92 14.92
CA CYS A 134 12.09 12.58 14.20
C CYS A 134 11.21 13.41 15.15
N LYS A 135 10.92 14.66 14.78
CA LYS A 135 10.07 15.58 15.54
C LYS A 135 9.06 16.23 14.60
N ARG A 136 7.78 16.17 14.96
CA ARG A 136 6.71 16.84 14.22
C ARG A 136 6.32 18.13 14.91
N VAL A 137 6.28 19.22 14.15
CA VAL A 137 5.80 20.53 14.59
C VAL A 137 4.71 20.97 13.64
N PHE A 138 3.68 21.61 14.19
CA PHE A 138 2.64 22.23 13.38
C PHE A 138 2.95 23.72 13.26
N GLU A 139 3.21 24.16 12.03
CA GLU A 139 3.46 25.57 11.72
C GLU A 139 2.50 26.00 10.61
N SER A 140 1.76 27.09 10.83
CA SER A 140 0.93 27.74 9.79
C SER A 140 -0.03 26.82 9.04
N ASN A 141 -0.74 25.95 9.78
CA ASN A 141 -1.67 24.94 9.27
C ASN A 141 -1.05 23.79 8.44
N VAL A 142 0.25 23.53 8.65
CA VAL A 142 0.98 22.45 7.97
C VAL A 142 1.77 21.64 9.01
N MET A 143 1.71 20.30 8.88
CA MET A 143 2.57 19.39 9.62
C MET A 143 3.97 19.39 9.00
N VAL A 144 4.97 19.84 9.75
CA VAL A 144 6.36 19.84 9.33
C VAL A 144 7.14 18.83 10.16
N ASP A 145 7.81 17.91 9.46
CA ASP A 145 8.61 16.85 10.06
C ASP A 145 10.09 17.24 10.01
N TYR A 146 10.68 17.40 11.19
CA TYR A 146 12.11 17.64 11.38
C TYR A 146 12.81 16.33 11.73
N VAL A 147 14.03 16.17 11.22
CA VAL A 147 14.82 14.95 11.40
C VAL A 147 16.23 15.34 11.80
N GLU A 148 16.70 14.85 12.94
CA GLU A 148 18.06 15.13 13.42
C GLU A 148 19.10 14.32 12.64
N ASN A 149 18.79 13.05 12.33
CA ASN A 149 19.67 12.18 11.55
C ASN A 149 19.00 11.72 10.25
N VAL A 150 19.23 12.50 9.20
CA VAL A 150 18.64 12.31 7.86
C VAL A 150 19.02 10.97 7.23
N ILE A 151 20.17 10.38 7.61
CA ILE A 151 20.71 9.17 6.99
C ILE A 151 19.77 7.97 7.20
N PHE A 152 19.27 7.78 8.43
CA PHE A 152 18.39 6.64 8.74
C PHE A 152 17.03 6.75 8.02
N MET A 153 16.48 7.96 7.96
CA MET A 153 15.25 8.21 7.21
C MET A 153 15.45 8.02 5.70
N GLN A 154 16.57 8.46 5.13
CA GLN A 154 16.91 8.20 3.73
C GLN A 154 17.04 6.72 3.43
N ILE A 155 17.79 5.96 4.24
CA ILE A 155 17.93 4.50 4.06
C ILE A 155 16.56 3.83 4.08
N SER A 156 15.73 4.16 5.07
CA SER A 156 14.38 3.60 5.15
C SER A 156 13.57 3.94 3.90
N ASN A 157 13.56 5.21 3.49
CA ASN A 157 12.85 5.63 2.29
C ASN A 157 13.34 4.87 1.05
N TYR A 158 14.64 4.71 0.83
CA TYR A 158 15.15 3.92 -0.30
C TYR A 158 14.68 2.47 -0.26
N VAL A 159 14.72 1.82 0.91
CA VAL A 159 14.26 0.43 1.06
C VAL A 159 12.77 0.32 0.75
N PHE A 160 11.93 1.19 1.32
CA PHE A 160 10.50 1.16 1.08
C PHE A 160 10.11 1.62 -0.32
N TYR A 161 10.87 2.50 -0.98
CA TYR A 161 10.66 2.82 -2.40
C TYR A 161 11.08 1.68 -3.34
N ALA A 162 12.07 0.87 -2.98
CA ALA A 162 12.47 -0.29 -3.77
C ALA A 162 11.37 -1.38 -3.81
N ILE A 163 10.59 -1.52 -2.75
CA ILE A 163 9.55 -2.55 -2.64
C ILE A 163 8.49 -2.45 -3.76
N PRO A 164 7.87 -1.29 -4.04
CA PRO A 164 6.94 -1.12 -5.16
C PRO A 164 7.59 -1.29 -6.53
N LEU A 165 8.86 -0.92 -6.68
CA LEU A 165 9.61 -1.17 -7.92
C LEU A 165 9.75 -2.67 -8.17
N VAL A 166 10.11 -3.45 -7.14
CA VAL A 166 10.11 -4.92 -7.24
C VAL A 166 8.70 -5.46 -7.52
N SER A 167 7.66 -4.89 -6.91
CA SER A 167 6.27 -5.26 -7.19
C SER A 167 5.91 -5.07 -8.66
N SER A 168 6.41 -4.01 -9.33
CA SER A 168 6.19 -3.79 -10.76
C SER A 168 6.75 -4.91 -11.65
N MET A 169 7.85 -5.54 -11.23
CA MET A 169 8.43 -6.68 -11.95
C MET A 169 7.47 -7.88 -11.96
N PHE A 170 6.66 -8.07 -10.91
CA PHE A 170 5.63 -9.11 -10.89
C PHE A 170 4.56 -8.88 -11.96
N TYR A 171 4.17 -7.63 -12.23
CA TYR A 171 3.21 -7.32 -13.28
C TYR A 171 3.78 -7.62 -14.68
N LEU A 172 5.08 -7.37 -14.91
CA LEU A 172 5.77 -7.77 -16.14
C LEU A 172 5.87 -9.29 -16.28
N ALA A 173 6.17 -10.00 -15.19
CA ALA A 173 6.22 -11.45 -15.18
C ALA A 173 4.84 -12.07 -15.49
N VAL A 174 3.77 -11.51 -14.91
CA VAL A 174 2.38 -11.89 -15.21
C VAL A 174 2.04 -11.66 -16.68
N PHE A 175 2.41 -10.50 -17.23
CA PHE A 175 2.20 -10.19 -18.65
C PHE A 175 2.86 -11.24 -19.56
N ASN A 176 4.12 -11.59 -19.28
CA ASN A 176 4.83 -12.62 -20.04
C ASN A 176 4.20 -14.01 -19.88
N SER A 177 3.75 -14.37 -18.68
CA SER A 177 3.06 -15.65 -18.43
C SER A 177 1.74 -15.74 -19.19
N LEU A 178 0.91 -14.69 -19.14
CA LEU A 178 -0.36 -14.61 -19.85
C LEU A 178 -0.17 -14.71 -21.36
N ARG A 179 0.86 -14.05 -21.90
CA ARG A 179 1.19 -14.11 -23.33
C ARG A 179 1.62 -15.51 -23.77
N ARG A 180 2.35 -16.25 -22.92
CA ARG A 180 2.67 -17.67 -23.17
C ARG A 180 1.42 -18.54 -23.17
N GLN A 181 0.58 -18.43 -22.14
CA GLN A 181 -0.68 -19.17 -22.03
C GLN A 181 -1.66 -18.87 -23.18
N ARG A 182 -1.61 -17.66 -23.75
CA ARG A 182 -2.40 -17.28 -24.93
C ARG A 182 -2.04 -18.09 -26.16
N ALA A 183 -0.75 -18.36 -26.35
CA ALA A 183 -0.27 -19.15 -27.49
C ALA A 183 -0.85 -20.58 -27.44
N ASP A 184 -1.05 -21.11 -26.23
CA ASP A 184 -1.55 -22.46 -25.99
C ASP A 184 -3.10 -22.55 -25.91
N ALA A 185 -3.80 -21.41 -25.87
CA ALA A 185 -5.25 -21.38 -25.74
C ALA A 185 -5.93 -21.79 -27.06
N ILE A 186 -6.84 -22.77 -26.99
CA ILE A 186 -7.59 -23.27 -28.16
C ILE A 186 -8.92 -22.52 -28.34
N SER A 187 -9.59 -22.15 -27.25
CA SER A 187 -10.91 -21.50 -27.28
C SER A 187 -10.84 -19.98 -27.46
N SER A 188 -11.72 -19.43 -28.32
CA SER A 188 -11.88 -17.99 -28.53
C SER A 188 -12.28 -17.24 -27.27
N LYS A 189 -13.12 -17.85 -26.42
CA LYS A 189 -13.55 -17.29 -25.13
C LYS A 189 -12.41 -17.23 -24.13
N THR A 190 -11.54 -18.24 -24.09
CA THR A 190 -10.35 -18.23 -23.23
C THR A 190 -9.36 -17.16 -23.70
N LYS A 191 -9.15 -17.04 -25.02
CA LYS A 191 -8.29 -15.99 -25.60
C LYS A 191 -8.77 -14.58 -25.25
N SER A 192 -10.07 -14.30 -25.31
CA SER A 192 -10.59 -12.96 -24.98
C SER A 192 -10.46 -12.61 -23.49
N LEU A 193 -10.69 -13.58 -22.60
CA LEU A 193 -10.45 -13.40 -21.17
C LEU A 193 -8.97 -13.14 -20.85
N LEU A 194 -8.07 -13.87 -21.52
CA LEU A 194 -6.62 -13.68 -21.37
C LEU A 194 -6.17 -12.31 -21.89
N ASP A 195 -6.69 -11.86 -23.04
CA ASP A 195 -6.39 -10.53 -23.58
C ASP A 195 -6.86 -9.41 -22.64
N SER A 196 -8.04 -9.58 -22.03
CA SER A 196 -8.54 -8.63 -21.03
C SER A 196 -7.68 -8.61 -19.76
N ALA A 197 -7.29 -9.78 -19.25
CA ALA A 197 -6.42 -9.92 -18.08
C ALA A 197 -5.01 -9.35 -18.33
N GLU A 198 -4.48 -9.56 -19.53
CA GLU A 198 -3.18 -9.03 -20.00
C GLU A 198 -3.21 -7.50 -20.00
N ARG A 199 -4.18 -6.88 -20.68
CA ARG A 199 -4.33 -5.41 -20.72
C ARG A 199 -4.56 -4.82 -19.34
N CYS A 200 -5.39 -5.45 -18.52
CA CYS A 200 -5.66 -4.99 -17.16
C CYS A 200 -4.40 -5.04 -16.29
N SER A 201 -3.64 -6.14 -16.35
CA SER A 201 -2.40 -6.29 -15.57
C SER A 201 -1.32 -5.32 -16.02
N LEU A 202 -1.15 -5.14 -17.32
CA LEU A 202 -0.19 -4.17 -17.86
C LEU A 202 -0.57 -2.75 -17.46
N ARG A 203 -1.84 -2.36 -17.61
CA ARG A 203 -2.32 -1.02 -17.24
C ARG A 203 -2.07 -0.74 -15.76
N GLN A 204 -2.38 -1.70 -14.88
CA GLN A 204 -2.13 -1.52 -13.44
C GLN A 204 -0.64 -1.42 -13.10
N GLY A 205 0.20 -2.27 -13.70
CA GLY A 205 1.65 -2.20 -13.52
C GLY A 205 2.24 -0.86 -13.97
N ILE A 206 1.79 -0.33 -15.11
CA ILE A 206 2.22 0.98 -15.62
C ILE A 206 1.78 2.10 -14.68
N TRP A 207 0.53 2.11 -14.21
CA TRP A 207 0.06 3.14 -13.28
C TRP A 207 0.86 3.14 -11.98
N ILE A 208 1.08 1.97 -11.39
CA ILE A 208 1.90 1.83 -10.17
C ILE A 208 3.30 2.37 -10.44
N LEU A 209 3.98 1.89 -11.49
CA LEU A 209 5.34 2.30 -11.80
C LEU A 209 5.44 3.81 -12.04
N THR A 210 4.54 4.39 -12.84
CA THR A 210 4.55 5.83 -13.13
C THR A 210 4.32 6.65 -11.87
N THR A 211 3.35 6.29 -11.02
CA THR A 211 3.12 7.01 -9.75
C THR A 211 4.35 6.97 -8.84
N TYR A 212 5.03 5.83 -8.74
CA TYR A 212 6.22 5.71 -7.91
C TYR A 212 7.45 6.41 -8.50
N LEU A 213 7.63 6.41 -9.81
CA LEU A 213 8.72 7.15 -10.47
C LEU A 213 8.53 8.67 -10.31
N VAL A 214 7.30 9.16 -10.43
CA VAL A 214 6.98 10.57 -10.15
C VAL A 214 7.29 10.90 -8.68
N GLY A 215 6.86 10.05 -7.74
CA GLY A 215 7.19 10.23 -6.31
C GLY A 215 8.69 10.24 -6.04
N LEU A 216 9.45 9.35 -6.67
CA LEU A 216 10.91 9.29 -6.55
C LEU A 216 11.59 10.57 -7.08
N LEU A 217 11.10 11.12 -8.20
CA LEU A 217 11.61 12.37 -8.75
C LEU A 217 11.37 13.56 -7.81
N PHE A 218 10.25 13.58 -7.10
CA PHE A 218 9.99 14.58 -6.05
C PHE A 218 10.82 14.38 -4.79
N MET A 219 11.33 13.18 -4.53
CA MET A 219 12.16 12.89 -3.35
C MET A 219 13.64 13.23 -3.58
N ILE A 220 14.11 13.15 -4.84
CA ILE A 220 15.52 13.42 -5.21
C ILE A 220 15.79 14.92 -5.43
N ASN A 221 14.76 15.70 -5.79
CA ASN A 221 14.83 17.16 -5.94
C ASN A 221 14.51 17.88 -4.64
#